data_AF-A0A383C857-F1
#
_entry.id   AF-A0A383C857-F1
#
_cell.length_a   1.000
_cell.length_b   1.000
_cell.length_c   1.000
_cell.angle_alpha   90.00
_cell.angle_beta   90.00
_cell.angle_gamma   90.00
#
_symmetry.space_group_name_H-M   'P 1'
#
loop_
_entity.id
_entity.type
_entity.pdbx_description
1 polymer ?
#
loop_
_entity_poly.entity_id
_entity_poly.type
_entity_poly.pdbx_seq_one_letter_code
_entity_poly.pdbx_strand_id
1 'polypeptide(L)' 'YPENPELPFWTAVTLAQTGELEKALLIFNDVFSRNGNLRELVPRIVQAGFLTVEQNVLQEILAQ' A
#
# COMPACT_ATOMS: atom_id res chain seq x y z
N TYR A 1 8.33 -8.90 -19.58
CA TYR A 1 7.11 -8.40 -18.94
C TYR A 1 7.55 -7.47 -17.83
N PRO A 2 7.21 -6.17 -17.85
CA PRO A 2 7.45 -5.35 -16.67
C PRO A 2 6.70 -6.00 -15.49
N GLU A 3 7.38 -6.18 -14.36
CA GLU A 3 6.88 -6.90 -13.20
C GLU A 3 5.50 -6.36 -12.77
N ASN A 4 4.51 -7.25 -12.57
CA ASN A 4 3.18 -6.86 -12.11
C ASN A 4 3.29 -6.21 -10.71
N PRO A 5 2.92 -4.93 -10.54
CA PRO A 5 3.04 -4.23 -9.26
C PRO A 5 2.04 -4.71 -8.18
N GLU A 6 1.10 -5.62 -8.51
CA GLU A 6 0.12 -6.13 -7.55
C GLU A 6 0.72 -7.03 -6.46
N LEU A 7 1.68 -7.89 -6.78
CA LEU A 7 2.34 -8.73 -5.76
C LEU A 7 3.10 -7.90 -4.71
N PRO A 8 3.96 -6.94 -5.10
CA PRO A 8 4.57 -6.05 -4.12
C PRO A 8 3.54 -5.18 -3.39
N PHE A 9 2.44 -4.77 -4.05
CA PHE A 9 1.34 -4.07 -3.37
C PHE A 9 0.76 -4.88 -2.20
N TRP A 10 0.39 -6.15 -2.42
CA TRP A 10 -0.16 -7.00 -1.35
C TRP A 10 0.87 -7.29 -0.24
N THR A 11 2.15 -7.35 -0.61
CA THR A 11 3.25 -7.44 0.36
C THR A 11 3.30 -6.19 1.24
N ALA A 12 3.23 -5.00 0.66
CA ALA A 12 3.20 -3.73 1.38
C ALA A 12 1.98 -3.60 2.30
N VAL A 13 0.79 -4.02 1.83
CA VAL A 13 -0.43 -4.08 2.65
C VAL A 13 -0.21 -4.92 3.91
N THR A 14 0.36 -6.12 3.74
CA THR A 14 0.66 -7.02 4.87
C THR A 14 1.66 -6.39 5.83
N LEU A 15 2.76 -5.83 5.31
CA LEU A 15 3.80 -5.19 6.12
C LEU A 15 3.26 -4.00 6.93
N ALA A 16 2.41 -3.17 6.31
CA ALA A 16 1.77 -2.05 7.00
C ALA A 16 0.87 -2.53 8.16
N GLN A 17 0.15 -3.63 8.00
CA GLN A 17 -0.67 -4.22 9.07
C GLN A 17 0.15 -4.87 10.18
N THR A 18 1.32 -5.44 9.85
CA THR A 18 2.19 -6.11 10.84
C THR A 18 3.16 -5.15 11.54
N GLY A 19 3.05 -3.84 11.29
CA GLY A 19 3.87 -2.80 11.92
C GLY A 19 5.22 -2.53 11.24
N GLU A 20 5.49 -3.13 10.09
CA GLU A 20 6.70 -2.88 9.28
C GLU A 20 6.48 -1.70 8.31
N LEU A 21 6.06 -0.55 8.85
CA LEU A 21 5.60 0.59 8.05
C LEU A 21 6.69 1.15 7.13
N GLU A 22 7.91 1.36 7.62
CA GLU A 22 9.00 1.92 6.82
C GLU A 22 9.28 1.10 5.54
N LYS A 23 9.25 -0.23 5.65
CA LYS A 23 9.40 -1.14 4.51
C LYS A 23 8.19 -1.06 3.58
N ALA A 24 6.99 -1.02 4.15
CA ALA A 24 5.76 -0.90 3.37
C ALA A 24 5.74 0.38 2.52
N LEU A 25 6.16 1.52 3.09
CA LEU A 25 6.18 2.81 2.40
C LEU A 25 7.11 2.80 1.18
N LEU A 26 8.30 2.20 1.30
CA LEU A 26 9.24 2.06 0.16
C LEU A 26 8.61 1.27 -0.99
N ILE A 27 7.87 0.20 -0.66
CA ILE A 27 7.19 -0.63 -1.66
C ILE A 27 5.99 0.10 -2.26
N PHE A 28 5.19 0.80 -1.45
CA PHE A 28 4.07 1.59 -1.93
C PHE A 28 4.52 2.69 -2.90
N ASN A 29 5.62 3.38 -2.60
CA ASN A 29 6.18 4.39 -3.49
C ASN A 29 6.55 3.82 -4.87
N ASP A 30 7.27 2.69 -4.91
CA ASP A 30 7.60 2.01 -6.16
C ASP A 30 6.34 1.55 -6.91
N VAL A 31 5.41 0.88 -6.22
CA VAL A 31 4.16 0.36 -6.79
C VAL A 31 3.30 1.48 -7.37
N PHE A 32 3.12 2.59 -6.66
CA PHE A 32 2.29 3.71 -7.12
C PHE A 32 2.94 4.45 -8.29
N SER A 33 4.27 4.53 -8.34
CA SER A 33 4.98 5.09 -9.49
C SER A 33 4.78 4.26 -10.76
N ARG A 34 4.63 2.94 -10.62
CA ARG A 34 4.39 2.01 -11.74
C ARG A 34 2.91 1.93 -12.12
N ASN A 35 2.00 2.01 -11.16
CA ASN A 35 0.56 1.92 -11.37
C ASN A 35 -0.23 2.74 -10.33
N GLY A 36 -0.60 3.97 -10.70
CA GLY A 36 -1.36 4.88 -9.86
C GLY A 36 -2.74 4.37 -9.43
N ASN A 37 -3.36 3.46 -10.19
CA ASN A 37 -4.66 2.88 -9.82
C ASN A 37 -4.60 2.10 -8.50
N LEU A 38 -3.43 1.57 -8.13
CA LEU A 38 -3.23 0.87 -6.87
C LEU A 38 -3.27 1.81 -5.66
N ARG A 39 -2.93 3.10 -5.83
CA ARG A 39 -3.10 4.11 -4.77
C ARG A 39 -4.59 4.40 -4.53
N GLU A 40 -5.38 4.48 -5.59
CA GLU A 40 -6.83 4.64 -5.51
C GLU A 40 -7.56 3.42 -4.93
N LEU A 41 -6.91 2.24 -4.96
CA LEU A 41 -7.42 1.02 -4.36
C LEU A 41 -7.28 1.03 -2.83
N VAL A 42 -6.28 1.71 -2.26
CA VAL A 42 -5.99 1.73 -0.82
C VAL A 42 -7.22 2.08 0.04
N PRO A 43 -7.98 3.17 -0.22
CA PRO A 43 -9.16 3.48 0.57
C PRO A 43 -10.26 2.41 0.48
N ARG A 44 -10.38 1.75 -0.69
CA ARG A 44 -11.38 0.70 -0.92
C ARG A 44 -11.06 -0.56 -0.11
N ILE A 45 -9.79 -0.95 -0.05
CA ILE A 45 -9.36 -2.12 0.72
C ILE A 45 -9.39 -1.87 2.22
N VAL A 46 -9.20 -0.62 2.67
CA VAL A 46 -9.44 -0.21 4.06
C VAL A 46 -10.92 -0.35 4.40
N GLN A 47 -11.81 0.19 3.56
CA GLN A 47 -13.26 0.08 3.76
C GLN A 47 -13.75 -1.38 3.77
N ALA A 48 -13.13 -2.24 2.94
CA ALA A 48 -13.43 -3.67 2.89
C ALA A 48 -12.77 -4.49 4.02
N GLY A 49 -11.94 -3.88 4.87
CA GLY A 49 -11.30 -4.54 6.01
C GLY A 49 -10.05 -5.37 5.67
N PHE A 50 -9.51 -5.25 4.45
CA PHE A 50 -8.26 -5.90 4.05
C PHE A 50 -7.02 -5.17 4.55
N LEU A 51 -7.12 -3.85 4.79
CA LEU A 51 -6.06 -3.04 5.38
C LEU A 51 -6.59 -2.32 6.61
N THR A 52 -6.14 -2.75 7.79
CA THR A 52 -6.49 -2.14 9.07
C THR A 52 -5.26 -1.43 9.63
N VAL A 53 -5.24 -0.11 9.50
CA VAL A 53 -4.17 0.77 10.00
C VAL A 53 -4.77 2.04 10.60
N GLU A 54 -4.01 2.71 11.45
CA GLU A 54 -4.42 4.01 12.00
C GLU A 54 -4.50 5.09 10.90
N GLN A 55 -5.27 6.15 11.16
CA GLN A 55 -5.54 7.19 10.16
C GLN A 55 -4.27 7.91 9.71
N ASN A 56 -3.32 8.18 10.60
CA ASN A 56 -2.00 8.74 10.27
C ASN A 56 -1.23 7.84 9.30
N VAL A 57 -1.18 6.54 9.57
CA VAL A 57 -0.50 5.55 8.73
C VAL A 57 -1.12 5.49 7.34
N LEU A 58 -2.46 5.52 7.27
CA LEU A 58 -3.16 5.60 5.99
C LEU A 58 -2.78 6.86 5.19
N GLN A 59 -2.66 8.02 5.84
CA GLN A 59 -2.22 9.23 5.17
C GLN A 59 -0.76 9.13 4.69
N GLU A 60 0.14 8.49 5.45
CA GLU A 60 1.52 8.28 5.05
C GLU A 60 1.64 7.37 3.83
N ILE A 61 0.86 6.27 3.80
CA ILE A 61 0.75 5.38 2.63
C ILE A 61 0.22 6.17 1.43
N LEU A 62 -0.88 6.90 1.60
CA LEU A 62 -1.49 7.70 0.54
C LEU A 62 -0.63 8.91 0.13
N ALA A 63 0.44 9.23 0.84
CA ALA A 63 1.37 10.31 0.48
C ALA A 63 2.56 9.81 -0.36
N GLN A 64 2.78 8.49 -0.44
CA GLN A 64 3.80 7.89 -1.30
C GLN A 64 3.47 8.04 -2.79
#